data_AF-A0A657IVP0-F1
#
_entry.id   AF-A0A657IVP0-F1
#
_cell.length_a   1.000
_cell.length_b   1.000
_cell.length_c   1.000
_cell.angle_alpha   90.00
_cell.angle_beta   90.00
_cell.angle_gamma   90.00
#
_symmetry.space_group_name_H-M   'P 1'
#
loop_
_entity.id
_entity.type
_entity.pdbx_description
1 polymer ?
#
loop_
_entity_poly.entity_id
_entity_poly.type
_entity_poly.pdbx_seq_one_letter_code
_entity_poly.pdbx_strand_id
1 'polypeptide(L)'
;MDSLHHRGVTGTVPVRLDASRFTGPAVSPAWSAEDVASGYVTGVHPIALWDHHTQEPADPEETSHRPDDAAQDAVAAYLRELDAAGSAHGLSFTDAGAADAQDREASQRLGAVESATVLEQTRYMLDESDNVLAEVLGRNAAVAAGKEGSQEAAIALVRETLTRDGIGVEGLEQADLWRALGPQPRHPRDPGADRAARGHGR
;
A
#
# COMPACT_ATOMS: atom_id res chain seq x y z
N MET A 1 -14.50 -17.46 14.51
CA MET A 1 -15.75 -17.61 15.28
C MET A 1 -15.59 -18.51 16.49
N ASP A 2 -15.03 -19.71 16.35
CA ASP A 2 -14.81 -20.65 17.47
C ASP A 2 -14.09 -20.03 18.67
N SER A 3 -13.06 -19.21 18.44
CA SER A 3 -12.35 -18.51 19.52
C SER A 3 -13.23 -17.50 20.29
N LEU A 4 -14.23 -16.89 19.64
CA LEU A 4 -15.16 -15.96 20.31
C LEU A 4 -16.21 -16.73 21.12
N HIS A 5 -16.75 -17.82 20.56
CA HIS A 5 -17.71 -18.67 21.28
C HIS A 5 -17.09 -19.36 22.49
N HIS A 6 -15.87 -19.88 22.36
CA HIS A 6 -15.19 -20.52 23.48
C HIS A 6 -14.98 -19.55 24.65
N ARG A 7 -14.88 -18.25 24.37
CA ARG A 7 -14.77 -17.17 25.37
C ARG A 7 -16.13 -16.67 25.86
N GLY A 8 -17.23 -17.28 25.42
CA GLY A 8 -18.58 -16.91 25.83
C GLY A 8 -19.04 -15.53 25.34
N VAL A 9 -18.45 -15.02 24.26
CA VAL A 9 -18.88 -13.74 23.67
C VAL A 9 -20.24 -13.91 23.03
N THR A 10 -21.15 -12.97 23.27
CA THR A 10 -22.52 -12.96 22.75
C THR A 10 -22.96 -11.55 22.39
N GLY A 11 -23.86 -11.41 21.40
CA GLY A 11 -24.40 -10.11 21.00
C GLY A 11 -23.47 -9.32 20.09
N THR A 12 -23.57 -7.99 20.16
CA THR A 12 -22.82 -7.09 19.28
C THR A 12 -21.42 -6.82 19.81
N VAL A 13 -20.42 -7.07 18.96
CA VAL A 13 -19.00 -6.93 19.28
C VAL A 13 -18.42 -5.74 18.52
N PRO A 14 -17.89 -4.71 19.21
CA PRO A 14 -17.20 -3.60 18.55
C PRO A 14 -15.86 -4.07 17.97
N VAL A 15 -15.58 -3.69 16.73
CA VAL A 15 -14.30 -3.91 16.05
C VAL A 15 -13.61 -2.57 15.89
N ARG A 16 -12.35 -2.49 16.34
CA ARG A 16 -11.52 -1.29 16.20
C ARG A 16 -10.35 -1.58 15.28
N LEU A 17 -10.03 -0.62 14.40
CA LEU A 17 -8.91 -0.74 13.48
C LEU A 17 -7.63 -0.19 14.11
N ASP A 18 -6.61 -1.03 14.25
CA ASP A 18 -5.25 -0.58 14.56
C ASP A 18 -4.46 -0.31 13.27
N ALA A 19 -4.46 0.95 12.83
CA ALA A 19 -3.67 1.42 11.69
C ALA A 19 -2.36 2.10 12.10
N SER A 20 -1.89 1.92 13.34
CA SER A 20 -0.72 2.64 13.88
C SER A 20 0.63 2.25 13.25
N ARG A 21 0.66 1.19 12.43
CA ARG A 21 1.87 0.68 11.78
C ARG A 21 2.49 1.68 10.80
N PHE A 22 1.67 2.44 10.08
CA PHE A 22 2.14 3.50 9.19
C PHE A 22 1.91 4.86 9.84
N THR A 23 2.86 5.75 9.63
CA THR A 23 2.85 7.13 10.13
C THR A 23 3.04 8.10 8.98
N GLY A 24 2.86 9.40 9.26
CA GLY A 24 2.95 10.44 8.25
C GLY A 24 1.74 10.48 7.30
N PRO A 25 1.81 11.26 6.22
CA PRO A 25 0.73 11.38 5.25
C PRO A 25 0.40 10.05 4.57
N ALA A 26 -0.89 9.77 4.39
CA ALA A 26 -1.35 8.64 3.58
C ALA A 26 -1.03 8.90 2.11
N VAL A 27 -1.39 10.08 1.58
CA VAL A 27 -1.04 10.51 0.23
C VAL A 27 0.32 11.20 0.25
N SER A 28 1.23 10.79 -0.64
CA SER A 28 2.53 11.47 -0.76
C SER A 28 2.33 12.95 -1.15
N PRO A 29 3.00 13.89 -0.47
CA PRO A 29 2.99 15.30 -0.87
C PRO A 29 3.57 15.54 -2.28
N ALA A 30 4.30 14.58 -2.84
CA ALA A 30 4.90 14.66 -4.16
C ALA A 30 3.94 14.30 -5.30
N TRP A 31 2.82 13.63 -5.00
CA TRP A 31 1.87 13.19 -6.01
C TRP A 31 0.94 14.32 -6.44
N SER A 32 0.63 14.36 -7.73
CA SER A 32 -0.32 15.33 -8.24
C SER A 32 -1.75 14.91 -7.87
N ALA A 33 -2.63 15.89 -7.68
CA ALA A 33 -4.06 15.60 -7.45
C ALA A 33 -4.71 14.89 -8.66
N GLU A 34 -4.16 15.05 -9.87
CA GLU A 34 -4.61 14.36 -11.07
C GLU A 34 -4.23 12.87 -11.06
N ASP A 35 -3.03 12.52 -10.60
CA ASP A 35 -2.61 11.12 -10.44
C ASP A 35 -3.44 10.41 -9.37
N VAL A 36 -3.81 11.12 -8.29
CA VAL A 36 -4.72 10.61 -7.27
C VAL A 36 -6.13 10.43 -7.83
N ALA A 37 -6.68 11.47 -8.48
CA ALA A 37 -8.05 11.43 -9.03
C ALA A 37 -8.23 10.42 -10.17
N SER A 38 -7.17 10.11 -10.90
CA SER A 38 -7.17 9.06 -11.94
C SER A 38 -6.99 7.64 -11.39
N GLY A 39 -6.74 7.50 -10.08
CA GLY A 39 -6.49 6.21 -9.44
C GLY A 39 -5.10 5.63 -9.75
N TYR A 40 -4.19 6.40 -10.34
CA TYR A 40 -2.81 5.97 -10.58
C TYR A 40 -2.01 5.82 -9.28
N VAL A 41 -2.39 6.56 -8.24
CA VAL A 41 -1.92 6.46 -6.86
C VAL A 41 -3.08 6.71 -5.90
N THR A 42 -2.96 6.30 -4.64
CA THR A 42 -3.94 6.61 -3.57
C THR A 42 -3.28 6.69 -2.19
N GLY A 43 -4.02 7.10 -1.18
CA GLY A 43 -3.59 7.07 0.22
C GLY A 43 -3.06 5.69 0.63
N VAL A 44 -1.83 5.66 1.15
CA VAL A 44 -1.16 4.44 1.57
C VAL A 44 -1.53 4.10 3.01
N HIS A 45 -2.37 3.08 3.16
CA HIS A 45 -2.80 2.53 4.44
C HIS A 45 -2.12 1.19 4.78
N PRO A 46 -1.93 0.85 6.07
CA PRO A 46 -1.33 -0.42 6.49
C PRO A 46 -2.27 -1.63 6.36
N ILE A 47 -3.54 -1.40 6.08
CA ILE A 47 -4.53 -2.41 5.72
C ILE A 47 -5.28 -1.93 4.48
N ALA A 48 -5.44 -2.81 3.51
CA ALA A 48 -6.17 -2.58 2.28
C ALA A 48 -6.53 -3.93 1.67
N LEU A 49 -7.52 -3.94 0.78
CA LEU A 49 -7.78 -5.06 -0.11
C LEU A 49 -7.01 -4.85 -1.40
N TRP A 50 -6.52 -5.94 -2.01
CA TRP A 50 -5.95 -5.96 -3.35
C TRP A 50 -4.99 -4.79 -3.64
N ASP A 51 -4.05 -4.51 -2.73
CA ASP A 51 -3.11 -3.38 -2.88
C ASP A 51 -3.81 -2.04 -3.17
N HIS A 52 -4.84 -1.76 -2.36
CA HIS A 52 -5.66 -0.56 -2.43
C HIS A 52 -6.52 -0.50 -3.69
N HIS A 53 -6.73 -1.62 -4.37
CA HIS A 53 -7.76 -1.75 -5.39
C HIS A 53 -9.09 -2.22 -4.79
N THR A 54 -10.16 -1.73 -5.38
CA THR A 54 -11.54 -2.16 -5.15
C THR A 54 -12.23 -2.44 -6.48
N GLN A 55 -13.29 -3.24 -6.40
CA GLN A 55 -14.24 -3.43 -7.49
C GLN A 55 -15.63 -3.11 -6.98
N GLU A 56 -16.33 -2.25 -7.70
CA GLU A 56 -17.74 -2.02 -7.44
C GLU A 56 -18.58 -3.18 -7.99
N PRO A 57 -19.74 -3.52 -7.39
CA PRO A 57 -20.56 -4.64 -7.85
C PRO A 57 -21.04 -4.53 -9.31
N ALA A 58 -21.00 -3.34 -9.90
CA ALA A 58 -21.39 -3.09 -11.29
C ALA A 58 -20.21 -3.10 -12.26
N ASP A 59 -18.97 -3.20 -11.77
CA ASP A 59 -17.77 -3.13 -12.58
C ASP A 59 -17.54 -4.42 -13.38
N PRO A 60 -17.05 -4.32 -14.63
CA PRO A 60 -16.41 -5.45 -15.31
C PRO A 60 -15.21 -5.98 -14.50
N GLU A 61 -14.86 -7.25 -14.68
CA GLU A 61 -13.76 -7.90 -13.94
C GLU A 61 -12.40 -7.21 -14.16
N GLU A 62 -12.19 -6.57 -15.30
CA GLU A 62 -10.96 -5.84 -15.63
C GLU A 62 -10.90 -4.42 -15.04
N THR A 63 -12.02 -3.91 -14.52
CA THR A 63 -12.07 -2.57 -13.94
C THR A 63 -11.76 -2.67 -12.46
N SER A 64 -10.87 -1.79 -12.00
CA SER A 64 -10.63 -1.59 -10.58
C SER A 64 -10.42 -0.11 -10.29
N HIS A 65 -10.72 0.26 -9.06
CA HIS A 65 -10.61 1.62 -8.55
C HIS A 65 -9.67 1.66 -7.36
N ARG A 66 -9.10 2.83 -7.07
CA ARG A 66 -8.40 3.05 -5.81
C ARG A 66 -9.22 4.01 -4.95
N PRO A 67 -9.73 3.57 -3.78
CA PRO A 67 -10.56 4.42 -2.92
C PRO A 67 -9.68 5.42 -2.16
N ASP A 68 -10.31 6.50 -1.69
CA ASP A 68 -9.65 7.53 -0.87
C ASP A 68 -9.19 6.99 0.50
N ASP A 69 -9.93 6.04 1.07
CA ASP A 69 -9.62 5.38 2.35
C ASP A 69 -9.75 3.85 2.23
N ALA A 70 -8.72 3.21 1.68
CA ALA A 70 -8.66 1.77 1.50
C ALA A 70 -8.75 0.98 2.83
N ALA A 71 -8.42 1.63 3.96
CA ALA A 71 -8.51 0.98 5.26
C ALA A 71 -9.96 0.83 5.72
N GLN A 72 -10.79 1.86 5.50
CA GLN A 72 -12.22 1.80 5.79
C GLN A 72 -12.93 0.75 4.92
N ASP A 73 -12.57 0.67 3.64
CA ASP A 73 -13.14 -0.37 2.76
C ASP A 73 -12.75 -1.79 3.22
N ALA A 74 -11.50 -1.98 3.65
CA ALA A 74 -11.06 -3.25 4.22
C ALA A 74 -11.80 -3.60 5.52
N VAL A 75 -12.03 -2.63 6.42
CA VAL A 75 -12.82 -2.83 7.65
C VAL A 75 -14.26 -3.18 7.32
N ALA A 76 -14.89 -2.46 6.38
CA ALA A 76 -16.25 -2.72 5.95
C ALA A 76 -16.39 -4.14 5.37
N ALA A 77 -15.44 -4.58 4.54
CA ALA A 77 -15.41 -5.95 4.03
C ALA A 77 -15.23 -6.97 5.16
N TYR A 78 -14.29 -6.73 6.08
CA TYR A 78 -14.05 -7.62 7.20
C TYR A 78 -15.28 -7.77 8.10
N LEU A 79 -15.99 -6.67 8.39
CA LEU A 79 -17.23 -6.69 9.17
C LEU A 79 -18.33 -7.50 8.49
N ARG A 80 -18.51 -7.35 7.17
CA ARG A 80 -19.49 -8.17 6.42
C ARG A 80 -19.21 -9.66 6.55
N GLU A 81 -17.96 -10.07 6.40
CA GLU A 81 -17.57 -11.47 6.53
C GLU A 81 -17.69 -11.99 7.97
N LEU A 82 -17.35 -11.15 8.96
CA LEU A 82 -17.54 -11.48 10.38
C LEU A 82 -19.02 -11.65 10.72
N ASP A 83 -19.90 -10.76 10.25
CA ASP A 83 -21.34 -10.87 10.46
C ASP A 83 -21.91 -12.12 9.81
N ALA A 84 -21.52 -12.41 8.57
CA ALA A 84 -21.94 -13.63 7.86
C ALA A 84 -21.56 -14.88 8.67
N ALA A 85 -20.32 -14.97 9.14
CA ALA A 85 -19.83 -16.10 9.92
C ALA A 85 -20.37 -16.15 11.36
N GLY A 86 -20.68 -14.99 11.97
CA GLY A 86 -21.13 -14.87 13.37
C GLY A 86 -22.64 -15.02 13.56
N SER A 87 -23.43 -14.75 12.52
CA SER A 87 -24.90 -14.72 12.59
C SER A 87 -25.51 -16.03 13.12
N ALA A 88 -24.99 -17.17 12.69
CA ALA A 88 -25.43 -18.50 13.14
C ALA A 88 -25.23 -18.74 14.65
N HIS A 89 -24.43 -17.89 15.29
CA HIS A 89 -24.07 -17.98 16.69
C HIS A 89 -24.55 -16.79 17.51
N GLY A 90 -25.44 -15.96 16.95
CA GLY A 90 -26.00 -14.80 17.65
C GLY A 90 -24.98 -13.68 17.89
N LEU A 91 -23.95 -13.59 17.05
CA LEU A 91 -23.00 -12.49 17.04
C LEU A 91 -23.31 -11.52 15.90
N SER A 92 -23.07 -10.24 16.18
CA SER A 92 -22.96 -9.20 15.16
C SER A 92 -21.77 -8.30 15.46
N PHE A 93 -21.29 -7.57 14.47
CA PHE A 93 -20.08 -6.76 14.57
C PHE A 93 -20.35 -5.34 14.09
N THR A 94 -19.71 -4.37 14.74
CA THR A 94 -19.85 -2.96 14.39
C THR A 94 -18.50 -2.28 14.36
N ASP A 95 -18.32 -1.37 13.40
CA ASP A 95 -17.15 -0.49 13.40
C ASP A 95 -17.19 0.44 14.61
N ALA A 96 -16.13 0.43 15.40
CA ALA A 96 -15.92 1.28 16.56
C ALA A 96 -14.75 2.27 16.38
N GLY A 97 -14.26 2.42 15.15
CA GLY A 97 -13.23 3.37 14.75
C GLY A 97 -11.81 2.90 15.07
N ALA A 98 -10.90 3.86 15.21
CA ALA A 98 -9.49 3.57 15.48
C ALA A 98 -9.28 2.96 16.87
N ALA A 99 -8.35 2.00 16.93
CA ALA A 99 -7.82 1.46 18.17
C ALA A 99 -6.78 2.41 18.77
N ASP A 100 -6.82 2.61 20.09
CA ASP A 100 -5.83 3.39 20.81
C ASP A 100 -4.69 2.51 21.39
N ALA A 101 -3.79 3.12 22.16
CA ALA A 101 -2.69 2.39 22.78
C ALA A 101 -3.17 1.38 23.84
N GLN A 102 -4.24 1.71 24.56
CA GLN A 102 -4.81 0.85 25.59
C GLN A 102 -5.46 -0.39 24.96
N ASP A 103 -6.15 -0.21 23.83
CA ASP A 103 -6.71 -1.29 23.04
C ASP A 103 -5.62 -2.28 22.60
N ARG A 104 -4.48 -1.77 22.12
CA ARG A 104 -3.32 -2.59 21.73
C ARG A 104 -2.74 -3.37 22.90
N GLU A 105 -2.51 -2.72 24.03
CA GLU A 105 -1.95 -3.36 25.23
C GLU A 105 -2.86 -4.45 25.81
N ALA A 106 -4.18 -4.26 25.73
CA ALA A 106 -5.16 -5.23 26.19
C ALA A 106 -5.49 -6.33 25.17
N SER A 107 -4.96 -6.23 23.94
CA SER A 107 -5.33 -7.12 22.85
C SER A 107 -4.78 -8.54 23.02
N GLN A 108 -5.55 -9.52 22.57
CA GLN A 108 -5.13 -10.92 22.46
C GLN A 108 -5.31 -11.36 21.00
N ARG A 109 -4.29 -12.03 20.45
CA ARG A 109 -4.38 -12.58 19.10
C ARG A 109 -5.42 -13.70 19.04
N LEU A 110 -6.46 -13.50 18.23
CA LEU A 110 -7.51 -14.51 17.97
C LEU A 110 -7.30 -15.25 16.63
N GLY A 111 -6.51 -14.67 15.74
CA GLY A 111 -6.19 -15.20 14.42
C GLY A 111 -5.10 -14.37 13.76
N ALA A 112 -4.52 -14.90 12.69
CA ALA A 112 -3.57 -14.21 11.85
C ALA A 112 -3.67 -14.77 10.42
N VAL A 113 -3.34 -13.92 9.45
CA VAL A 113 -3.15 -14.31 8.06
C VAL A 113 -1.71 -14.03 7.68
N GLU A 114 -1.12 -14.91 6.88
CA GLU A 114 0.22 -14.74 6.33
C GLU A 114 0.08 -14.45 4.83
N SER A 115 0.80 -13.44 4.36
CA SER A 115 0.81 -13.05 2.95
C SER A 115 1.83 -13.86 2.14
N ALA A 116 1.87 -13.61 0.83
CA ALA A 116 2.99 -14.02 -0.01
C ALA A 116 4.32 -13.45 0.51
N THR A 117 5.44 -14.07 0.15
CA THR A 117 6.77 -13.60 0.58
C THR A 117 7.07 -12.21 0.05
N VAL A 118 7.97 -11.48 0.72
CA VAL A 118 8.45 -10.17 0.24
C VAL A 118 9.01 -10.27 -1.18
N LEU A 119 9.66 -11.38 -1.53
CA LEU A 119 10.18 -11.63 -2.87
C LEU A 119 9.07 -11.71 -3.94
N GLU A 120 7.98 -12.42 -3.64
CA GLU A 120 6.84 -12.54 -4.56
C GLU A 120 6.13 -11.20 -4.71
N GLN A 121 5.90 -10.47 -3.61
CA GLN A 121 5.29 -9.15 -3.66
C GLN A 121 6.17 -8.14 -4.40
N THR A 122 7.49 -8.18 -4.21
CA THR A 122 8.43 -7.30 -4.94
C THR A 122 8.46 -7.63 -6.43
N ARG A 123 8.38 -8.92 -6.81
CA ARG A 123 8.29 -9.31 -8.22
C ARG A 123 7.00 -8.80 -8.84
N TYR A 124 5.87 -9.03 -8.18
CA TYR A 124 4.58 -8.52 -8.64
C TYR A 124 4.59 -6.99 -8.78
N MET A 125 5.14 -6.27 -7.79
CA MET A 125 5.31 -4.82 -7.85
C MET A 125 6.11 -4.37 -9.08
N LEU A 126 7.21 -5.06 -9.39
CA LEU A 126 8.06 -4.72 -10.54
C LEU A 126 7.40 -5.09 -11.88
N ASP A 127 6.65 -6.18 -11.94
CA ASP A 127 5.97 -6.66 -13.15
C ASP A 127 4.77 -5.76 -13.50
N GLU A 128 3.97 -5.38 -12.50
CA GLU A 128 2.79 -4.52 -12.67
C GLU A 128 3.13 -3.02 -12.59
N SER A 129 4.38 -2.68 -12.21
CA SER A 129 4.82 -1.30 -11.99
C SER A 129 3.95 -0.58 -10.95
N ASP A 130 3.58 -1.27 -9.87
CA ASP A 130 2.63 -0.76 -8.87
C ASP A 130 3.28 0.22 -7.89
N ASN A 131 2.87 1.48 -7.96
CA ASN A 131 3.39 2.57 -7.13
C ASN A 131 2.98 2.44 -5.65
N VAL A 132 1.75 1.97 -5.41
CA VAL A 132 1.19 1.86 -4.05
C VAL A 132 1.87 0.69 -3.34
N LEU A 133 2.05 -0.45 -4.04
CA LEU A 133 2.82 -1.56 -3.48
C LEU A 133 4.27 -1.17 -3.16
N ALA A 134 4.91 -0.35 -4.00
CA ALA A 134 6.26 0.15 -3.74
C ALA A 134 6.32 0.95 -2.43
N GLU A 135 5.33 1.81 -2.18
CA GLU A 135 5.19 2.56 -0.93
C GLU A 135 4.96 1.66 0.28
N VAL A 136 4.05 0.69 0.17
CA VAL A 136 3.75 -0.28 1.23
C VAL A 136 4.99 -1.09 1.59
N LEU A 137 5.73 -1.59 0.58
CA LEU A 137 6.95 -2.36 0.79
C LEU A 137 8.04 -1.50 1.45
N GLY A 138 8.24 -0.26 0.99
CA GLY A 138 9.25 0.62 1.58
C GLY A 138 8.93 1.05 3.02
N ARG A 139 7.67 1.40 3.32
CA ARG A 139 7.24 1.71 4.70
C ARG A 139 7.39 0.49 5.61
N ASN A 140 7.05 -0.71 5.12
CA ASN A 140 7.27 -1.95 5.87
C ASN A 140 8.78 -2.24 6.09
N ALA A 141 9.64 -1.95 5.12
CA ALA A 141 11.08 -2.07 5.28
C ALA A 141 11.62 -1.08 6.33
N ALA A 142 11.11 0.16 6.36
CA ALA A 142 11.44 1.15 7.39
C ALA A 142 11.08 0.64 8.79
N VAL A 143 9.86 0.14 8.97
CA VAL A 143 9.40 -0.46 10.23
C VAL A 143 10.28 -1.66 10.62
N ALA A 144 10.61 -2.54 9.67
CA ALA A 144 11.47 -3.69 9.92
C ALA A 144 12.90 -3.29 10.35
N ALA A 145 13.38 -2.14 9.87
CA ALA A 145 14.65 -1.54 10.28
C ALA A 145 14.57 -0.75 11.61
N GLY A 146 13.42 -0.78 12.31
CA GLY A 146 13.21 -0.04 13.56
C GLY A 146 13.02 1.47 13.38
N LYS A 147 12.69 1.91 12.15
CA LYS A 147 12.34 3.30 11.85
C LYS A 147 10.82 3.48 11.83
N GLU A 148 10.37 4.72 11.70
CA GLU A 148 8.96 5.03 11.50
C GLU A 148 8.42 4.41 10.20
N GLY A 149 7.14 4.05 10.18
CA GLY A 149 6.44 3.55 8.99
C GLY A 149 5.97 4.67 8.06
N SER A 150 6.82 5.67 7.83
CA SER A 150 6.55 6.84 7.00
C SER A 150 7.28 6.77 5.66
N GLN A 151 6.80 7.52 4.66
CA GLN A 151 7.46 7.62 3.35
C GLN A 151 8.88 8.20 3.52
N GLU A 152 9.04 9.21 4.37
CA GLU A 152 10.31 9.88 4.62
C GLU A 152 11.35 8.92 5.21
N ALA A 153 10.94 8.12 6.21
CA ALA A 153 11.81 7.12 6.82
C ALA A 153 12.19 6.01 5.83
N ALA A 154 11.26 5.62 4.96
CA ALA A 154 11.52 4.62 3.93
C ALA A 154 12.49 5.13 2.85
N ILE A 155 12.32 6.36 2.36
CA ILE A 155 13.29 6.99 1.43
C ILE A 155 14.67 7.07 2.09
N ALA A 156 14.75 7.48 3.35
CA ALA A 156 16.01 7.52 4.09
C ALA A 156 16.67 6.13 4.17
N LEU A 157 15.88 5.08 4.46
CA LEU A 157 16.38 3.71 4.51
C LEU A 157 16.94 3.24 3.16
N VAL A 158 16.31 3.59 2.03
CA VAL A 158 16.83 3.27 0.70
C VAL A 158 18.21 3.90 0.50
N ARG A 159 18.36 5.19 0.80
CA ARG A 159 19.64 5.91 0.66
C ARG A 159 20.72 5.35 1.56
N GLU A 160 20.38 5.04 2.81
CA GLU A 160 21.29 4.42 3.78
C GLU A 160 21.77 3.06 3.27
N THR A 161 20.87 2.26 2.70
CA THR A 161 21.19 0.94 2.14
C THR A 161 22.11 1.04 0.92
N LEU A 162 21.79 1.92 -0.03
CA LEU A 162 22.66 2.18 -1.18
C LEU A 162 24.07 2.61 -0.75
N THR A 163 24.15 3.56 0.17
CA THR A 163 25.44 4.07 0.68
C THR A 163 26.24 2.97 1.39
N ARG A 164 25.58 2.18 2.24
CA ARG A 164 26.19 1.04 2.95
C ARG A 164 26.77 0.01 1.99
N ASP A 165 26.12 -0.20 0.85
CA ASP A 165 26.52 -1.16 -0.17
C ASP A 165 27.51 -0.56 -1.20
N GLY A 166 28.01 0.65 -0.95
CA GLY A 166 29.01 1.32 -1.78
C GLY A 166 28.47 1.93 -3.07
N ILE A 167 27.15 2.07 -3.18
CA ILE A 167 26.48 2.71 -4.30
C ILE A 167 26.38 4.21 -4.02
N GLY A 168 26.99 5.02 -4.89
CA GLY A 168 26.93 6.48 -4.80
C GLY A 168 25.50 6.99 -4.93
N VAL A 169 25.11 7.92 -4.06
CA VAL A 169 23.79 8.58 -4.05
C VAL A 169 23.89 10.07 -4.43
N GLU A 170 25.02 10.49 -4.98
CA GLU A 170 25.24 11.83 -5.49
C GLU A 170 24.25 12.14 -6.63
N GLY A 171 23.45 13.19 -6.47
CA GLY A 171 22.43 13.59 -7.45
C GLY A 171 21.16 12.73 -7.45
N LEU A 172 21.01 11.79 -6.50
CA LEU A 172 19.76 11.06 -6.29
C LEU A 172 18.74 11.98 -5.60
N GLU A 173 17.66 12.31 -6.29
CA GLU A 173 16.50 13.00 -5.73
C GLU A 173 15.31 12.02 -5.71
N GLN A 174 14.88 11.61 -4.52
CA GLN A 174 13.71 10.75 -4.33
C GLN A 174 12.62 11.55 -3.64
N ALA A 175 11.47 11.65 -4.30
CA ALA A 175 10.29 12.31 -3.76
C ALA A 175 9.28 11.30 -3.18
N ASP A 176 9.33 10.06 -3.67
CA ASP A 176 8.55 8.91 -3.23
C ASP A 176 9.40 7.63 -3.42
N LEU A 177 8.81 6.46 -3.13
CA LEU A 177 9.51 5.17 -3.22
C LEU A 177 9.52 4.55 -4.62
N TRP A 178 8.81 5.17 -5.57
CA TRP A 178 8.66 4.70 -6.93
C TRP A 178 9.55 5.50 -7.91
N ARG A 179 9.64 6.82 -7.72
CA ARG A 179 10.27 7.78 -8.61
C ARG A 179 11.55 8.34 -7.99
N ALA A 180 12.68 7.85 -8.48
CA ALA A 180 13.95 8.55 -8.38
C ALA A 180 14.12 9.49 -9.59
N LEU A 181 14.18 10.80 -9.35
CA LEU A 181 14.67 11.74 -10.34
C LEU A 181 16.20 11.78 -10.25
N GLY A 182 16.86 11.46 -11.35
CA GLY A 182 18.28 11.76 -11.57
C GLY A 182 18.42 12.71 -12.77
N PRO A 183 19.57 13.40 -12.93
CA PRO A 183 19.83 14.14 -14.15
C PRO A 183 19.74 13.19 -15.35
N GLN A 184 18.81 13.48 -16.27
CA GLN A 184 18.67 12.74 -17.52
C GLN A 184 20.02 12.73 -18.25
N PRO A 185 20.56 11.56 -18.66
CA PRO A 185 21.72 11.54 -19.54
C PRO A 185 21.31 12.25 -20.84
N ARG A 186 21.89 13.44 -21.06
CA ARG A 186 21.81 14.11 -22.36
C ARG A 186 22.61 13.26 -23.34
N HIS A 187 21.99 12.25 -23.94
CA HIS A 187 22.52 11.68 -25.16
C HIS A 187 22.52 12.80 -26.22
N PRO A 188 23.67 13.20 -26.78
CA PRO A 188 23.66 14.04 -27.96
C PRO A 188 22.91 13.26 -29.05
N ARG A 189 21.88 13.88 -29.63
CA ARG A 189 21.18 13.31 -30.78
C ARG A 189 22.24 12.98 -31.83
N ASP A 190 22.32 11.71 -32.22
CA ASP A 190 23.11 11.30 -33.36
C ASP A 190 22.55 12.02 -34.61
N PRO A 191 23.33 12.90 -35.27
CA PRO A 191 22.89 13.60 -36.48
C PRO A 191 22.60 12.65 -37.66
N GLY A 192 22.94 11.36 -37.54
CA GLY A 192 22.76 10.35 -38.59
C GLY A 192 21.34 9.81 -38.76
N ALA A 193 20.46 9.93 -37.75
CA ALA A 193 19.15 9.27 -37.79
C ALA A 193 18.11 9.99 -38.69
N ASP A 194 18.31 11.26 -39.04
CA ASP A 194 17.33 12.06 -39.80
C ASP A 194 17.49 11.93 -41.33
N ARG A 195 18.46 11.12 -41.81
CA ARG A 195 18.66 10.85 -43.24
C ARG A 195 17.91 9.64 -43.79
N ALA A 196 17.31 8.81 -42.94
CA ALA A 196 16.58 7.61 -43.37
C ALA A 196 15.07 7.83 -43.60
N ALA A 197 14.51 8.99 -43.23
CA ALA A 197 13.07 9.27 -43.32
C ALA A 197 12.67 10.16 -44.51
N ARG A 198 13.56 10.42 -45.47
CA ARG A 198 13.23 11.14 -46.72
C ARG A 198 13.64 10.35 -47.94
N GLY A 199 12.80 9.40 -48.32
CA GLY A 199 12.81 8.84 -49.66
C GLY A 199 12.10 7.51 -49.70
N HIS A 200 10.81 7.53 -50.03
CA HIS A 200 10.15 6.61 -50.98
C HIS A 200 8.72 7.11 -51.20
N GLY A 201 8.52 7.70 -52.37
CA GLY A 201 7.25 8.22 -52.87
C GLY A 201 7.46 8.64 -54.32
N ARG A 202 7.39 7.67 -55.23
CA ARG A 202 7.08 7.87 -56.64
C ARG A 202 5.70 7.29 -56.88
#